data_AF-A0A643BTZ9-F1
#
_entry.id   AF-A0A643BTZ9-F1
#
_cell.length_a   1.000
_cell.length_b   1.000
_cell.length_c   1.000
_cell.angle_alpha   90.00
_cell.angle_beta   90.00
_cell.angle_gamma   90.00
#
_symmetry.space_group_name_H-M   'P 1'
#
loop_
_entity.id
_entity.type
_entity.pdbx_description
1 polymer ?
#
loop_
_entity_poly.entity_id
_entity_poly.type
_entity_poly.pdbx_seq_one_letter_code
_entity_poly.pdbx_strand_id
1 'polypeptide(L)'
;VCDLGFLGTEPDGLLRTNYSSVLTNVGAALHGFHDVMKDISKHYSQKATIEHELPTATQKLITTNDCILSSVVALTNGAGKPLLESVPYEEALANRRVLLSSTESREGLAQQVWHRENHGAELSVAFKVQQSLEKISKLEQEKEHWMLEAQLAKIKLEKENQRTADKLKSTSSGQAVGVAQEGAAVVTAVGQEDTSAKAVPEPVHSSSLVSAPDVDSREDLIRNHYMARIVELTSQLQLADSKSVHFYAEVSGELIGSGSGNPLYYFTGMCRALSRRLALAEKSKEALAEEMKVASQNVSRLQDELTTTKRSYEDQLSMMSDHLCSMNETLSKQREEIDTLKMSSKGNSKKNKSR
;
A
#
# COMPACT_ATOMS: atom_id res chain seq x y z
N VAL A 1 -2.94 59.80 41.59
CA VAL A 1 -2.13 59.84 40.34
C VAL A 1 -0.99 58.84 40.50
N CYS A 2 -1.09 57.60 40.05
CA CYS A 2 -2.21 56.96 39.34
C CYS A 2 -2.50 55.58 39.92
N ASP A 3 -3.80 55.30 40.06
CA ASP A 3 -4.35 53.97 39.95
C ASP A 3 -3.90 53.30 38.64
N LEU A 4 -3.57 52.01 38.71
CA LEU A 4 -3.72 51.07 37.61
C LEU A 4 -4.11 49.73 38.24
N GLY A 5 -5.35 49.32 37.95
CA GLY A 5 -6.08 48.36 38.78
C GLY A 5 -5.51 46.95 38.75
N PHE A 6 -5.48 46.32 39.93
CA PHE A 6 -5.37 44.88 40.09
C PHE A 6 -6.71 44.24 39.64
N LEU A 7 -6.93 44.16 38.33
CA LEU A 7 -8.02 43.37 37.76
C LEU A 7 -7.67 41.89 37.96
N GLY A 8 -8.27 41.30 38.99
CA GLY A 8 -8.28 39.86 39.14
C GLY A 8 -9.00 39.24 37.95
N THR A 9 -8.25 38.52 37.11
CA THR A 9 -8.83 37.47 36.29
C THR A 9 -9.10 36.29 37.22
N GLU A 10 -10.36 36.13 37.64
CA GLU A 10 -10.83 34.77 37.93
C GLU A 10 -10.45 33.89 36.73
N PRO A 11 -9.91 32.67 36.94
CA PRO A 11 -10.01 31.66 35.92
C PRO A 11 -11.50 31.33 35.80
N ASP A 12 -12.14 31.93 34.79
CA ASP A 12 -13.50 31.63 34.35
C ASP A 12 -13.80 30.13 34.48
N GLY A 13 -15.06 29.82 34.79
CA GLY A 13 -15.57 28.46 35.00
C GLY A 13 -15.50 27.58 33.76
N LEU A 14 -14.28 27.27 33.31
CA LEU A 14 -13.94 26.40 32.20
C LEU A 14 -14.19 24.96 32.61
N LEU A 15 -15.48 24.63 32.69
CA LEU A 15 -16.07 23.30 32.71
C LEU A 15 -15.16 22.25 33.37
N ARG A 16 -15.27 22.13 34.70
CA ARG A 16 -14.87 20.95 35.47
C ARG A 16 -15.77 19.73 35.11
N THR A 17 -16.16 19.61 33.85
CA THR A 17 -16.92 18.50 33.28
C THR A 17 -15.99 17.31 33.10
N ASN A 18 -15.76 16.62 34.22
CA ASN A 18 -15.70 15.17 34.25
C ASN A 18 -14.65 14.49 33.34
N TYR A 19 -13.50 15.13 33.08
CA TYR A 19 -12.35 14.50 32.42
C TYR A 19 -11.99 13.13 33.03
N SER A 20 -12.12 12.99 34.35
CA SER A 20 -11.98 11.71 35.06
C SER A 20 -12.97 10.64 34.57
N SER A 21 -14.27 10.94 34.49
CA SER A 21 -15.26 9.99 33.95
C SER A 21 -15.04 9.73 32.46
N VAL A 22 -14.66 10.73 31.65
CA VAL A 22 -14.35 10.51 30.23
C VAL A 22 -13.17 9.55 30.08
N LEU A 23 -12.07 9.76 30.81
CA LEU A 23 -10.91 8.87 30.79
C LEU A 23 -11.24 7.47 31.34
N THR A 24 -12.06 7.38 32.40
CA THR A 24 -12.53 6.10 32.96
C THR A 24 -13.39 5.34 31.95
N ASN A 25 -14.32 6.02 31.26
CA ASN A 25 -15.18 5.43 30.23
C ASN A 25 -14.37 4.99 29.01
N VAL A 26 -13.38 5.78 28.57
CA VAL A 26 -12.46 5.42 27.49
C VAL A 26 -11.60 4.22 27.90
N GLY A 27 -11.08 4.19 29.12
CA GLY A 27 -10.32 3.04 29.65
C GLY A 27 -11.16 1.76 29.71
N ALA A 28 -12.39 1.85 30.21
CA ALA A 28 -13.33 0.73 30.25
C ALA A 28 -13.71 0.23 28.84
N ALA A 29 -13.94 1.15 27.89
CA ALA A 29 -14.22 0.81 26.49
C ALA A 29 -13.02 0.15 25.80
N LEU A 30 -11.79 0.62 26.06
CA LEU A 30 -10.56 0.01 25.55
C LEU A 30 -10.30 -1.38 26.14
N HIS A 31 -10.58 -1.59 27.43
CA HIS A 31 -10.47 -2.90 28.06
C HIS A 31 -11.50 -3.89 27.47
N GLY A 32 -12.77 -3.46 27.35
CA GLY A 32 -13.80 -4.28 26.71
C GLY A 32 -13.49 -4.60 25.25
N PHE A 33 -12.92 -3.65 24.51
CA PHE A 33 -12.42 -3.88 23.14
C PHE A 33 -11.28 -4.90 23.11
N HIS A 34 -10.30 -4.79 24.01
CA HIS A 34 -9.20 -5.75 24.13
C HIS A 34 -9.71 -7.18 24.40
N ASP A 35 -10.65 -7.35 25.32
CA ASP A 35 -11.19 -8.67 25.67
C ASP A 35 -11.97 -9.28 24.49
N VAL A 36 -12.81 -8.49 23.81
CA VAL A 36 -13.49 -8.92 22.58
C VAL A 36 -12.50 -9.30 21.47
N MET A 37 -11.43 -8.52 21.26
CA MET A 37 -10.39 -8.83 20.28
C MET A 37 -9.61 -10.10 20.62
N LYS A 38 -9.38 -10.38 21.91
CA LYS A 38 -8.76 -11.61 22.39
C LYS A 38 -9.64 -12.84 22.15
N ASP A 39 -10.94 -12.73 22.39
CA ASP A 39 -11.90 -13.81 22.08
C ASP A 39 -12.04 -14.03 20.57
N ILE A 40 -12.07 -12.97 19.75
CA ILE A 40 -12.02 -13.07 18.29
C ILE A 40 -10.75 -13.81 17.84
N SER A 41 -9.59 -13.46 18.38
CA SER A 41 -8.31 -14.14 18.08
C SER A 41 -8.37 -15.64 18.38
N LYS A 42 -8.93 -16.02 19.53
CA LYS A 42 -9.10 -17.41 19.96
C LYS A 42 -10.08 -18.19 19.08
N HIS A 43 -11.25 -17.62 18.78
CA HIS A 43 -12.25 -18.29 17.94
C HIS A 43 -11.82 -18.39 16.48
N TYR A 44 -11.18 -17.34 15.94
CA TYR A 44 -10.70 -17.33 14.56
C TYR A 44 -9.53 -18.30 14.35
N SER A 45 -8.58 -18.39 15.29
CA SER A 45 -7.49 -19.37 15.21
C SER A 45 -7.99 -20.81 15.23
N GLN A 46 -8.90 -21.16 16.15
CA GLN A 46 -9.56 -22.47 16.18
C GLN A 46 -10.28 -22.79 14.86
N LYS A 47 -11.02 -21.82 14.32
CA LYS A 47 -11.71 -21.98 13.03
C LYS A 47 -10.73 -22.17 11.86
N ALA A 48 -9.66 -21.38 11.80
CA ALA A 48 -8.65 -21.48 10.76
C ALA A 48 -7.95 -22.85 10.77
N THR A 49 -7.65 -23.41 11.96
CA THR A 49 -7.10 -24.77 12.05
C THR A 49 -8.03 -25.81 11.44
N ILE A 50 -9.32 -25.77 11.78
CA ILE A 50 -10.34 -26.69 11.23
C ILE A 50 -10.48 -26.51 9.70
N GLU A 51 -10.44 -25.28 9.21
CA GLU A 51 -10.49 -25.00 7.76
C GLU A 51 -9.23 -25.48 7.01
N HIS A 52 -8.06 -25.49 7.66
CA HIS A 52 -6.80 -25.97 7.07
C HIS A 52 -6.68 -27.51 7.10
N GLU A 53 -7.37 -28.19 8.02
CA GLU A 53 -7.44 -29.65 8.07
C GLU A 53 -8.35 -30.26 7.00
N LEU A 54 -9.17 -29.46 6.30
CA LEU A 54 -10.01 -29.92 5.21
C LEU A 54 -9.16 -30.20 3.94
N PRO A 55 -9.30 -31.37 3.29
CA PRO A 55 -8.57 -31.69 2.05
C PRO A 55 -8.95 -30.81 0.85
N THR A 56 -9.96 -29.96 0.98
CA THR A 56 -10.38 -28.96 -0.02
C THR A 56 -9.80 -27.55 0.26
N ALA A 57 -8.95 -27.40 1.28
CA ALA A 57 -8.35 -26.11 1.65
C ALA A 57 -7.48 -25.55 0.51
N THR A 58 -7.84 -24.39 -0.01
CA THR A 58 -7.04 -23.72 -1.05
C THR A 58 -5.90 -22.92 -0.42
N GLN A 59 -4.73 -22.85 -1.08
CA GLN A 59 -3.61 -22.03 -0.62
C GLN A 59 -4.01 -20.55 -0.38
N LYS A 60 -4.95 -20.03 -1.19
CA LYS A 60 -5.50 -18.69 -1.05
C LYS A 60 -6.26 -18.50 0.26
N LEU A 61 -7.02 -19.51 0.72
CA LEU A 61 -7.71 -19.49 2.01
C LEU A 61 -6.69 -19.45 3.16
N ILE A 62 -5.68 -20.31 3.11
CA ILE A 62 -4.61 -20.40 4.13
C ILE A 62 -3.92 -19.05 4.32
N THR A 63 -3.39 -18.46 3.24
CA THR A 63 -2.70 -17.15 3.30
C THR A 63 -3.63 -16.01 3.73
N THR A 64 -4.94 -16.11 3.46
CA THR A 64 -5.93 -15.12 3.93
C THR A 64 -6.16 -15.25 5.44
N ASN A 65 -6.31 -16.48 5.95
CA ASN A 65 -6.47 -16.76 7.37
C ASN A 65 -5.24 -16.31 8.18
N ASP A 66 -4.02 -16.55 7.68
CA ASP A 66 -2.77 -16.10 8.32
C ASP A 66 -2.68 -14.56 8.40
N CYS A 67 -3.07 -13.87 7.33
CA CYS A 67 -3.10 -12.40 7.28
C CYS A 67 -4.10 -11.81 8.28
N ILE A 68 -5.30 -12.41 8.38
CA ILE A 68 -6.34 -12.00 9.34
C ILE A 68 -5.88 -12.27 10.78
N LEU A 69 -5.30 -13.44 11.05
CA LEU A 69 -4.74 -13.78 12.36
C LEU A 69 -3.64 -12.80 12.79
N SER A 70 -2.69 -12.50 11.90
CA SER A 70 -1.63 -11.52 12.16
C SER A 70 -2.19 -10.14 12.48
N SER A 71 -3.20 -9.69 11.73
CA SER A 71 -3.87 -8.40 11.94
C SER A 71 -4.63 -8.35 13.27
N VAL A 72 -5.36 -9.42 13.62
CA VAL A 72 -6.10 -9.54 14.88
C VAL A 72 -5.15 -9.57 16.07
N VAL A 73 -4.06 -10.34 16.00
CA VAL A 73 -3.03 -10.40 17.06
C VAL A 73 -2.33 -9.05 17.24
N ALA A 74 -2.02 -8.33 16.15
CA ALA A 74 -1.44 -6.99 16.22
C ALA A 74 -2.39 -5.99 16.92
N LEU A 75 -3.68 -6.04 16.62
CA LEU A 75 -4.70 -5.21 17.27
C LEU A 75 -4.87 -5.56 18.76
N THR A 76 -4.92 -6.85 19.12
CA THR A 76 -4.99 -7.30 20.52
C THR A 76 -3.77 -6.83 21.31
N ASN A 77 -2.56 -7.00 20.77
CA ASN A 77 -1.32 -6.56 21.41
C ASN A 77 -1.19 -5.02 21.49
N GLY A 78 -1.86 -4.29 20.58
CA GLY A 78 -1.95 -2.83 20.62
C GLY A 78 -2.88 -2.33 21.73
N ALA A 79 -4.06 -2.95 21.87
CA ALA A 79 -5.05 -2.60 22.89
C ALA A 79 -4.68 -3.11 24.29
N GLY A 80 -3.93 -4.21 24.38
CA GLY A 80 -3.52 -4.87 25.62
C GLY A 80 -2.31 -4.27 26.33
N LYS A 81 -1.76 -3.15 25.83
CA LYS A 81 -0.78 -2.36 26.61
C LYS A 81 -1.56 -1.69 27.75
N PRO A 82 -1.36 -2.08 29.02
CA PRO A 82 -2.04 -1.41 30.11
C PRO A 82 -1.64 0.06 30.07
N LEU A 83 -2.65 0.94 30.16
CA LEU A 83 -2.40 2.35 30.43
C LEU A 83 -1.55 2.38 31.70
N LEU A 84 -0.31 2.90 31.60
CA LEU A 84 0.63 2.94 32.72
C LEU A 84 -0.08 3.48 33.95
N GLU A 85 0.07 2.77 35.08
CA GLU A 85 -0.62 3.04 36.34
C GLU A 85 -0.51 4.52 36.70
N SER A 86 -1.57 5.28 36.37
CA SER A 86 -1.50 6.72 36.40
C SER A 86 -1.76 7.19 37.82
N VAL A 87 -0.76 7.83 38.42
CA VAL A 87 -0.87 8.43 39.77
C VAL A 87 -2.18 9.22 39.86
N PRO A 88 -3.06 8.93 40.85
CA PRO A 88 -4.35 9.59 40.98
C PRO A 88 -4.21 11.11 40.92
N TYR A 89 -5.14 11.80 40.25
CA TYR A 89 -5.00 13.24 39.95
C TYR A 89 -4.74 14.12 41.19
N GLU A 90 -5.35 13.77 42.34
CA GLU A 90 -5.13 14.39 43.64
C GLU A 90 -3.65 14.32 44.09
N GLU A 91 -3.06 13.14 43.92
CA GLU A 91 -1.68 12.82 44.29
C GLU A 91 -0.68 13.35 43.24
N ALA A 92 -1.05 13.37 41.96
CA ALA A 92 -0.30 14.07 40.92
C ALA A 92 -0.23 15.59 41.19
N LEU A 93 -1.30 16.20 41.71
CA LEU A 93 -1.29 17.60 42.13
C LEU A 93 -0.48 17.83 43.42
N ALA A 94 -0.55 16.91 44.39
CA ALA A 94 0.31 16.96 45.58
C ALA A 94 1.79 16.86 45.21
N ASN A 95 2.16 15.86 44.40
CA ASN A 95 3.52 15.64 43.90
C ASN A 95 4.00 16.82 43.05
N ARG A 96 3.14 17.42 42.21
CA ARG A 96 3.45 18.65 41.48
C ARG A 96 3.75 19.82 42.42
N ARG A 97 3.00 20.02 43.50
CA ARG A 97 3.30 21.07 44.50
C ARG A 97 4.64 20.81 45.19
N VAL A 98 4.92 19.57 45.59
CA VAL A 98 6.20 19.18 46.20
C VAL A 98 7.37 19.42 45.24
N LEU A 99 7.29 18.96 44.00
CA LEU A 99 8.32 19.15 42.96
C LEU A 99 8.53 20.61 42.56
N LEU A 100 7.52 21.47 42.65
CA LEU A 100 7.67 22.91 42.44
C LEU A 100 8.26 23.63 43.67
N SER A 101 8.07 23.09 44.87
CA SER A 101 8.62 23.65 46.11
C SER A 101 10.07 23.24 46.40
N SER A 102 10.55 22.13 45.82
CA SER A 102 11.90 21.60 45.99
C SER A 102 12.59 21.48 44.64
N THR A 103 13.35 22.52 44.28
CA THR A 103 14.10 22.58 43.01
C THR A 103 15.09 21.42 42.87
N GLU A 104 15.83 21.12 43.94
CA GLU A 104 16.81 20.02 44.01
C GLU A 104 16.19 18.63 43.73
N SER A 105 14.97 18.39 44.25
CA SER A 105 14.23 17.14 44.00
C SER A 105 13.81 17.00 42.53
N ARG A 106 13.43 18.11 41.88
CA ARG A 106 12.97 18.11 40.49
C ARG A 106 14.05 17.70 39.50
N GLU A 107 15.25 18.28 39.61
CA GLU A 107 16.37 17.94 38.73
C GLU A 107 16.85 16.50 38.95
N GLY A 108 16.95 16.04 40.21
CA GLY A 108 17.36 14.67 40.53
C GLY A 108 16.36 13.60 40.06
N LEU A 109 15.05 13.84 40.24
CA LEU A 109 14.01 12.94 39.74
C LEU A 109 13.97 12.94 38.21
N ALA A 110 14.11 14.11 37.57
CA ALA A 110 14.19 14.19 36.11
C ALA A 110 15.39 13.41 35.56
N GLN A 111 16.56 13.48 36.21
CA GLN A 111 17.73 12.67 35.84
C GLN A 111 17.50 11.17 36.05
N GLN A 112 16.82 10.74 37.12
CA GLN A 112 16.51 9.32 37.33
C GLN A 112 15.47 8.77 36.35
N VAL A 113 14.42 9.54 36.03
CA VAL A 113 13.43 9.18 35.01
C VAL A 113 14.10 9.14 33.63
N TRP A 114 14.90 10.16 33.30
CA TRP A 114 15.66 10.20 32.05
C TRP A 114 16.63 9.02 31.95
N HIS A 115 17.38 8.67 33.00
CA HIS A 115 18.21 7.47 32.99
C HIS A 115 17.39 6.18 32.87
N ARG A 116 16.23 6.06 33.53
CA ARG A 116 15.37 4.85 33.46
C ARG A 116 14.76 4.66 32.07
N GLU A 117 14.22 5.72 31.47
CA GLU A 117 13.63 5.70 30.14
C GLU A 117 14.69 5.49 29.06
N ASN A 118 15.85 6.16 29.18
CA ASN A 118 16.93 5.98 28.22
C ASN A 118 17.71 4.68 28.42
N HIS A 119 17.82 4.07 29.62
CA HIS A 119 18.52 2.79 29.77
C HIS A 119 17.89 1.66 28.93
N GLY A 120 16.56 1.66 28.75
CA GLY A 120 15.89 0.71 27.85
C GLY A 120 16.26 0.93 26.38
N ALA A 121 16.42 2.19 25.97
CA ALA A 121 16.88 2.56 24.64
C ALA A 121 18.39 2.28 24.45
N GLU A 122 19.22 2.62 25.43
CA GLU A 122 20.66 2.35 25.47
C GLU A 122 20.96 0.86 25.40
N LEU A 123 20.27 -0.01 26.16
CA LEU A 123 20.46 -1.46 26.05
C LEU A 123 20.08 -1.96 24.64
N SER A 124 19.02 -1.43 24.04
CA SER A 124 18.60 -1.80 22.68
C SER A 124 19.59 -1.33 21.61
N VAL A 125 20.14 -0.12 21.77
CA VAL A 125 21.17 0.45 20.88
C VAL A 125 22.49 -0.28 21.08
N ALA A 126 22.93 -0.52 22.32
CA ALA A 126 24.14 -1.27 22.65
C ALA A 126 24.08 -2.70 22.11
N PHE A 127 22.94 -3.40 22.23
CA PHE A 127 22.77 -4.73 21.63
C PHE A 127 22.86 -4.70 20.09
N LYS A 128 22.29 -3.68 19.44
CA LYS A 128 22.40 -3.50 17.98
C LYS A 128 23.82 -3.11 17.54
N VAL A 129 24.55 -2.34 18.35
CA VAL A 129 25.95 -1.98 18.13
C VAL A 129 26.86 -3.19 18.35
N GLN A 130 26.63 -4.01 19.38
CA GLN A 130 27.31 -5.30 19.58
C GLN A 130 27.12 -6.20 18.36
N GLN A 131 25.87 -6.37 17.90
CA GLN A 131 25.54 -7.17 16.72
C GLN A 131 26.16 -6.62 15.42
N SER A 132 26.25 -5.30 15.25
CA SER A 132 26.89 -4.71 14.08
C SER A 132 28.42 -4.84 14.12
N LEU A 133 29.06 -4.70 15.28
CA LEU A 133 30.49 -4.92 15.47
C LEU A 133 30.88 -6.38 15.21
N GLU A 134 30.12 -7.35 15.72
CA GLU A 134 30.33 -8.78 15.42
C GLU A 134 30.18 -9.07 13.92
N LYS A 135 29.26 -8.39 13.23
CA LYS A 135 29.08 -8.52 11.78
C LYS A 135 30.25 -7.88 11.00
N ILE A 136 30.76 -6.74 11.45
CA ILE A 136 31.93 -6.08 10.85
C ILE A 136 33.16 -6.98 10.99
N SER A 137 33.43 -7.51 12.19
CA SER A 137 34.58 -8.39 12.44
C SER A 137 34.59 -9.64 11.55
N LYS A 138 33.42 -10.26 11.30
CA LYS A 138 33.30 -11.39 10.37
C LYS A 138 33.62 -10.99 8.93
N LEU A 139 33.12 -9.84 8.47
CA LEU A 139 33.41 -9.32 7.12
C LEU A 139 34.89 -8.92 6.95
N GLU A 140 35.55 -8.45 8.02
CA GLU A 140 36.99 -8.20 8.02
C GLU A 140 37.80 -9.50 7.89
N GLN A 141 37.41 -10.56 8.61
CA GLN A 141 38.04 -11.88 8.48
C GLN A 141 37.83 -12.49 7.08
N GLU A 142 36.63 -12.39 6.51
CA GLU A 142 36.35 -12.82 5.14
C GLU A 142 37.18 -12.04 4.11
N LYS A 143 37.32 -10.71 4.29
CA LYS A 143 38.17 -9.86 3.44
C LYS A 143 39.63 -10.32 3.49
N GLU A 144 40.17 -10.63 4.67
CA GLU A 144 41.54 -11.14 4.80
C GLU A 144 41.69 -12.52 4.14
N HIS A 145 40.72 -13.42 4.33
CA HIS A 145 40.68 -14.72 3.67
C HIS A 145 40.75 -14.60 2.13
N TRP A 146 39.85 -13.81 1.54
CA TRP A 146 39.82 -13.59 0.08
C TRP A 146 41.08 -12.86 -0.43
N MET A 147 41.68 -11.97 0.37
CA MET A 147 42.94 -11.32 0.01
C MET A 147 44.10 -12.32 -0.05
N LEU A 148 44.19 -13.23 0.93
CA LEU A 148 45.19 -14.29 0.96
C LEU A 148 45.00 -15.28 -0.19
N GLU A 149 43.76 -15.68 -0.50
CA GLU A 149 43.47 -16.52 -1.67
C GLU A 149 43.87 -15.85 -2.98
N ALA A 150 43.56 -14.56 -3.17
CA ALA A 150 43.94 -13.81 -4.36
C ALA A 150 45.47 -13.70 -4.52
N GLN A 151 46.21 -13.48 -3.41
CA GLN A 151 47.67 -13.51 -3.42
C GLN A 151 48.22 -14.91 -3.74
N LEU A 152 47.64 -15.97 -3.16
CA LEU A 152 48.03 -17.35 -3.43
C LEU A 152 47.78 -17.73 -4.89
N ALA A 153 46.66 -17.29 -5.48
CA ALA A 153 46.33 -17.47 -6.88
C ALA A 153 47.33 -16.74 -7.79
N LYS A 154 47.72 -15.49 -7.45
CA LYS A 154 48.76 -14.74 -8.17
C LYS A 154 50.10 -15.47 -8.15
N ILE A 155 50.54 -15.97 -6.98
CA ILE A 155 51.80 -16.72 -6.84
C ILE A 155 51.74 -18.04 -7.64
N LYS A 156 50.59 -18.74 -7.65
CA LYS A 156 50.40 -19.94 -8.47
C LYS A 156 50.55 -19.63 -9.96
N LEU A 157 49.90 -18.56 -10.44
CA LEU A 157 49.98 -18.11 -11.84
C LEU A 157 51.40 -17.70 -12.23
N GLU A 158 52.10 -16.95 -11.39
CA GLU A 158 53.49 -16.51 -11.64
C GLU A 158 54.45 -17.71 -11.67
N LYS A 159 54.26 -18.68 -10.78
CA LYS A 159 55.02 -19.94 -10.77
C LYS A 159 54.71 -20.83 -11.98
N GLU A 160 53.48 -20.81 -12.49
CA GLU A 160 53.12 -21.50 -13.73
C GLU A 160 53.73 -20.82 -14.95
N ASN A 161 53.64 -19.48 -15.05
CA ASN A 161 54.29 -18.70 -16.09
C ASN A 161 55.82 -18.90 -16.11
N GLN A 162 56.46 -19.01 -14.95
CA GLN A 162 57.88 -19.34 -14.88
C GLN A 162 58.15 -20.76 -15.40
N ARG A 163 57.31 -21.75 -15.05
CA ARG A 163 57.42 -23.13 -15.57
C ARG A 163 57.19 -23.21 -17.07
N THR A 164 56.24 -22.46 -17.64
CA THR A 164 56.02 -22.43 -19.09
C THR A 164 57.16 -21.73 -19.82
N ALA A 165 57.69 -20.62 -19.26
CA ALA A 165 58.87 -19.93 -19.78
C ALA A 165 60.14 -20.80 -19.74
N ASP A 166 60.37 -21.53 -18.65
CA ASP A 166 61.51 -22.43 -18.51
C ASP A 166 61.39 -23.65 -19.46
N LYS A 167 60.17 -24.17 -19.63
CA LYS A 167 59.91 -25.25 -20.61
C LYS A 167 60.09 -24.78 -22.06
N LEU A 168 59.76 -23.52 -22.38
CA LEU A 168 60.05 -22.91 -23.68
C LEU A 168 61.56 -22.76 -23.90
N LYS A 169 62.33 -22.31 -22.89
CA LYS A 169 63.80 -22.21 -22.96
C LYS A 169 64.49 -23.58 -23.08
N SER A 170 64.01 -24.60 -22.36
CA SER A 170 64.57 -25.96 -22.48
C SER A 170 64.25 -26.59 -23.83
N THR A 171 63.15 -26.19 -24.48
CA THR A 171 62.78 -26.67 -25.82
C THR A 171 63.48 -25.88 -26.95
N SER A 172 64.07 -24.71 -26.65
CA SER A 172 64.81 -23.91 -27.64
C SER A 172 66.32 -24.20 -27.72
N SER A 173 66.82 -25.15 -26.93
CA SER A 173 68.25 -25.55 -26.92
C SER A 173 68.39 -27.06 -27.12
N GLY A 174 67.83 -27.58 -28.22
CA GLY A 174 67.69 -29.02 -28.43
C GLY A 174 67.33 -29.44 -29.85
N GLN A 175 68.24 -29.17 -30.80
CA GLN A 175 68.33 -29.77 -32.14
C GLN A 175 67.30 -29.36 -33.21
N ALA A 176 67.77 -29.33 -34.46
CA ALA A 176 67.03 -29.01 -35.68
C ALA A 176 67.21 -30.12 -36.74
N VAL A 177 66.37 -30.09 -37.77
CA VAL A 177 66.46 -30.80 -39.09
C VAL A 177 66.05 -32.29 -39.14
N GLY A 178 65.25 -32.64 -40.17
CA GLY A 178 64.96 -34.02 -40.64
C GLY A 178 63.48 -34.42 -40.52
N VAL A 179 62.57 -34.07 -41.44
CA VAL A 179 62.32 -34.61 -42.81
C VAL A 179 61.67 -36.01 -42.85
N ALA A 180 60.40 -36.04 -43.31
CA ALA A 180 59.68 -37.15 -43.99
C ALA A 180 59.50 -38.50 -43.24
N GLN A 181 58.59 -39.43 -43.63
CA GLN A 181 57.25 -39.41 -44.27
C GLN A 181 56.74 -40.87 -44.23
N GLU A 182 55.41 -41.09 -44.24
CA GLU A 182 54.73 -42.39 -44.42
C GLU A 182 54.95 -43.48 -43.33
N GLY A 183 54.02 -44.41 -43.10
CA GLY A 183 52.71 -44.57 -43.75
C GLY A 183 52.39 -46.03 -44.10
N ALA A 184 52.07 -46.85 -43.10
CA ALA A 184 51.50 -48.19 -43.31
C ALA A 184 50.73 -48.65 -42.06
N ALA A 185 49.67 -49.46 -42.08
CA ALA A 185 48.59 -49.82 -43.02
C ALA A 185 47.93 -51.11 -42.44
N VAL A 186 46.80 -51.56 -43.02
CA VAL A 186 46.29 -52.96 -42.96
C VAL A 186 45.50 -53.39 -41.68
N VAL A 187 44.16 -53.46 -41.85
CA VAL A 187 43.24 -54.62 -41.60
C VAL A 187 42.82 -54.96 -40.15
N THR A 188 41.57 -55.38 -39.80
CA THR A 188 40.23 -55.36 -40.45
C THR A 188 39.12 -55.70 -39.43
N ALA A 189 38.01 -54.92 -39.48
CA ALA A 189 36.59 -55.21 -39.16
C ALA A 189 36.06 -55.77 -37.79
N VAL A 190 34.79 -55.38 -37.58
CA VAL A 190 33.68 -55.98 -36.77
C VAL A 190 33.40 -55.39 -35.37
N GLY A 191 32.20 -54.79 -35.26
CA GLY A 191 31.43 -54.55 -34.03
C GLY A 191 31.68 -53.23 -33.28
N GLN A 192 30.72 -52.46 -32.75
CA GLN A 192 29.28 -52.18 -32.97
C GLN A 192 28.82 -51.33 -31.76
N GLU A 193 28.01 -50.28 -31.99
CA GLU A 193 27.22 -49.49 -31.00
C GLU A 193 27.97 -48.72 -29.87
N ASP A 194 27.42 -47.68 -29.24
CA ASP A 194 26.69 -46.45 -29.68
C ASP A 194 26.74 -45.46 -28.48
N THR A 195 26.38 -44.17 -28.48
CA THR A 195 25.77 -43.22 -29.44
C THR A 195 26.78 -42.06 -29.72
N SER A 196 26.64 -41.09 -30.64
CA SER A 196 25.53 -40.29 -31.23
C SER A 196 24.87 -39.30 -30.24
N ALA A 197 24.84 -37.97 -30.43
CA ALA A 197 25.31 -37.10 -31.52
C ALA A 197 25.75 -35.72 -30.95
N LYS A 198 26.87 -35.12 -31.38
CA LYS A 198 26.96 -34.07 -32.43
C LYS A 198 26.18 -32.78 -32.05
N ALA A 199 26.84 -31.75 -31.51
CA ALA A 199 27.57 -30.70 -32.25
C ALA A 199 26.66 -29.92 -33.25
N VAL A 200 26.29 -28.67 -32.94
CA VAL A 200 26.96 -27.41 -33.41
C VAL A 200 26.77 -27.15 -34.92
N PRO A 201 26.39 -25.93 -35.38
CA PRO A 201 25.68 -24.81 -34.75
C PRO A 201 24.41 -24.39 -35.54
N GLU A 202 23.74 -23.29 -35.14
CA GLU A 202 22.83 -22.51 -35.99
C GLU A 202 23.49 -22.11 -37.34
N PRO A 203 22.75 -21.90 -38.46
CA PRO A 203 21.81 -20.76 -38.53
C PRO A 203 20.62 -20.80 -39.53
N VAL A 204 19.77 -19.77 -39.41
CA VAL A 204 18.76 -19.24 -40.37
C VAL A 204 17.62 -20.16 -40.83
N HIS A 205 16.41 -19.88 -40.34
CA HIS A 205 15.20 -19.94 -41.18
C HIS A 205 14.26 -18.77 -40.86
N SER A 206 14.09 -17.88 -41.83
CA SER A 206 13.17 -16.74 -41.75
C SER A 206 11.72 -17.21 -41.65
N SER A 207 11.02 -16.86 -40.57
CA SER A 207 9.56 -16.95 -40.55
C SER A 207 8.97 -15.69 -41.19
N SER A 208 8.25 -15.89 -42.28
CA SER A 208 7.56 -14.84 -43.03
C SER A 208 6.54 -14.12 -42.13
N LEU A 209 6.77 -12.84 -41.83
CA LEU A 209 5.74 -11.98 -41.27
C LEU A 209 5.05 -11.23 -42.42
N VAL A 210 3.79 -11.59 -42.69
CA VAL A 210 2.96 -10.87 -43.66
C VAL A 210 2.74 -9.45 -43.15
N SER A 211 3.18 -8.45 -43.90
CA SER A 211 3.05 -7.04 -43.54
C SER A 211 1.57 -6.62 -43.47
N ALA A 212 1.12 -6.21 -42.28
CA ALA A 212 -0.13 -5.50 -42.08
C ALA A 212 0.20 -4.06 -41.62
N PRO A 213 -0.26 -3.01 -42.33
CA PRO A 213 0.22 -1.62 -42.14
C PRO A 213 -0.35 -0.89 -40.90
N ASP A 214 -0.81 -1.64 -39.89
CA ASP A 214 -1.47 -1.12 -38.68
C ASP A 214 -0.65 -1.42 -37.38
N VAL A 215 0.38 -2.26 -37.48
CA VAL A 215 1.19 -2.67 -36.32
C VAL A 215 2.04 -1.52 -35.78
N ASP A 216 2.71 -0.78 -36.66
CA ASP A 216 3.54 0.38 -36.27
C ASP A 216 2.72 1.45 -35.53
N SER A 217 1.48 1.73 -35.97
CA SER A 217 0.61 2.72 -35.31
C SER A 217 0.18 2.29 -33.90
N ARG A 218 -0.07 0.98 -33.72
CA ARG A 218 -0.37 0.40 -32.40
C ARG A 218 0.86 0.43 -31.49
N GLU A 219 2.04 0.11 -32.01
CA GLU A 219 3.30 0.15 -31.27
C GLU A 219 3.68 1.58 -30.87
N ASP A 220 3.47 2.56 -31.76
CA ASP A 220 3.64 3.98 -31.48
C ASP A 220 2.67 4.47 -30.40
N LEU A 221 1.40 4.05 -30.43
CA LEU A 221 0.43 4.40 -29.38
C LEU A 221 0.83 3.81 -28.01
N ILE A 222 1.32 2.56 -27.99
CA ILE A 222 1.84 1.91 -26.78
C ILE A 222 3.10 2.63 -26.28
N ARG A 223 4.04 2.97 -27.17
CA ARG A 223 5.26 3.73 -26.86
C ARG A 223 4.92 5.10 -26.29
N ASN A 224 3.97 5.82 -26.89
CA ASN A 224 3.50 7.13 -26.42
C ASN A 224 2.83 7.03 -25.04
N HIS A 225 2.02 6.01 -24.78
CA HIS A 225 1.44 5.77 -23.45
C HIS A 225 2.52 5.54 -22.38
N TYR A 226 3.50 4.68 -22.66
CA TYR A 226 4.59 4.43 -21.71
C TYR A 226 5.52 5.64 -21.55
N MET A 227 5.85 6.38 -22.61
CA MET A 227 6.61 7.62 -22.51
C MET A 227 5.87 8.69 -21.69
N ALA A 228 4.57 8.90 -21.93
CA ALA A 228 3.76 9.81 -21.12
C ALA A 228 3.71 9.36 -19.65
N ARG A 229 3.60 8.05 -19.39
CA ARG A 229 3.63 7.51 -18.02
C ARG A 229 5.01 7.66 -17.35
N ILE A 230 6.10 7.52 -18.10
CA ILE A 230 7.47 7.78 -17.60
C ILE A 230 7.62 9.26 -17.24
N VAL A 231 7.22 10.18 -18.12
CA VAL A 231 7.27 11.64 -17.86
C VAL A 231 6.44 12.00 -16.62
N GLU A 232 5.23 11.46 -16.49
CA GLU A 232 4.38 11.66 -15.31
C GLU A 232 5.04 11.14 -14.03
N LEU A 233 5.58 9.92 -14.03
CA LEU A 233 6.28 9.36 -12.87
C LEU A 233 7.57 10.12 -12.53
N THR A 234 8.30 10.62 -13.54
CA THR A 234 9.47 11.49 -13.34
C THR A 234 9.07 12.83 -12.71
N SER A 235 7.97 13.44 -13.16
CA SER A 235 7.40 14.65 -12.57
C SER A 235 6.99 14.43 -11.11
N GLN A 236 6.30 13.32 -10.80
CA GLN A 236 5.92 12.96 -9.44
C GLN A 236 7.14 12.74 -8.52
N LEU A 237 8.21 12.11 -9.03
CA LEU A 237 9.46 11.93 -8.30
C LEU A 237 10.14 13.28 -8.02
N GLN A 238 10.28 14.15 -9.03
CA GLN A 238 10.85 15.50 -8.86
C GLN A 238 10.05 16.34 -7.86
N LEU A 239 8.73 16.21 -7.85
CA LEU A 239 7.85 16.88 -6.88
C LEU A 239 8.02 16.29 -5.46
N ALA A 240 8.25 14.98 -5.33
CA ALA A 240 8.53 14.34 -4.05
C ALA A 240 9.90 14.75 -3.49
N ASP A 241 10.94 14.82 -4.33
CA ASP A 241 12.27 15.30 -3.96
C ASP A 241 12.26 16.78 -3.57
N SER A 242 11.54 17.62 -4.32
CA SER A 242 11.35 19.03 -3.94
C SER A 242 10.68 19.17 -2.56
N LYS A 243 9.67 18.34 -2.26
CA LYS A 243 9.00 18.30 -0.95
C LYS A 243 9.91 17.76 0.17
N SER A 244 10.77 16.78 -0.11
CA SER A 244 11.70 16.23 0.88
C SER A 244 12.83 17.23 1.21
N VAL A 245 13.35 17.93 0.20
CA VAL A 245 14.29 19.04 0.36
C VAL A 245 13.65 20.21 1.12
N HIS A 246 12.40 20.59 0.81
CA HIS A 246 11.69 21.62 1.56
C HIS A 246 11.46 21.20 3.03
N PHE A 247 11.13 19.94 3.30
CA PHE A 247 10.99 19.44 4.67
C PHE A 247 12.34 19.49 5.43
N TYR A 248 13.44 19.11 4.77
CA TYR A 248 14.78 19.23 5.34
C TYR A 248 15.19 20.69 5.57
N ALA A 249 14.85 21.59 4.65
CA ALA A 249 15.09 23.03 4.75
C ALA A 249 14.24 23.72 5.83
N GLU A 250 13.00 23.29 6.06
CA GLU A 250 12.16 23.78 7.16
C GLU A 250 12.75 23.37 8.52
N VAL A 251 13.19 22.11 8.66
CA VAL A 251 13.81 21.58 9.89
C VAL A 251 15.21 22.17 10.15
N SER A 252 15.98 22.50 9.11
CA SER A 252 17.34 23.07 9.25
C SER A 252 17.38 24.60 9.25
N GLY A 253 16.43 25.28 8.60
CA GLY A 253 16.35 26.74 8.54
C GLY A 253 15.99 27.38 9.88
N GLU A 254 15.07 26.78 10.65
CA GLU A 254 14.78 27.20 12.03
C GLU A 254 15.97 26.92 13.00
N LEU A 255 17.01 26.17 12.57
CA LEU A 255 18.21 25.86 13.37
C LEU A 255 19.30 26.94 13.34
N ILE A 256 19.34 27.79 12.30
CA ILE A 256 20.44 28.75 12.07
C ILE A 256 20.32 29.99 13.01
N GLY A 257 19.14 30.23 13.59
CA GLY A 257 18.88 31.40 14.44
C GLY A 257 19.51 31.38 15.85
N SER A 258 19.97 30.22 16.34
CA SER A 258 20.54 30.10 17.69
C SER A 258 21.53 28.93 17.78
N GLY A 259 22.82 29.24 17.68
CA GLY A 259 23.94 28.28 17.69
C GLY A 259 24.19 27.58 19.03
N SER A 260 23.21 26.84 19.53
CA SER A 260 23.34 25.92 20.65
C SER A 260 22.74 24.58 20.25
N GLY A 261 23.52 23.49 20.35
CA GLY A 261 23.11 22.13 19.99
C GLY A 261 22.12 21.49 20.97
N ASN A 262 21.11 22.24 21.40
CA ASN A 262 20.12 21.83 22.40
C ASN A 262 19.00 20.98 21.74
N PRO A 263 18.84 19.69 22.11
CA PRO A 263 17.82 18.81 21.51
C PRO A 263 16.38 19.34 21.63
N LEU A 264 16.11 20.17 22.64
CA LEU A 264 14.80 20.78 22.88
C LEU A 264 14.36 21.74 21.76
N TYR A 265 15.29 22.44 21.11
CA TYR A 265 14.98 23.32 19.98
C TYR A 265 14.58 22.52 18.73
N TYR A 266 15.26 21.40 18.48
CA TYR A 266 14.93 20.48 17.38
C TYR A 266 13.52 19.90 17.54
N PHE A 267 13.18 19.42 18.75
CA PHE A 267 11.83 18.94 19.06
C PHE A 267 10.77 20.04 18.88
N THR A 268 11.05 21.27 19.34
CA THR A 268 10.13 22.41 19.21
C THR A 268 9.86 22.78 17.74
N GLY A 269 10.91 22.81 16.90
CA GLY A 269 10.79 23.03 15.46
C GLY A 269 9.97 21.94 14.76
N MET A 270 10.26 20.66 15.06
CA MET A 270 9.49 19.53 14.54
C MET A 270 8.01 19.60 14.94
N CYS A 271 7.69 19.87 16.20
CA CYS A 271 6.31 20.06 16.67
C CYS A 271 5.62 21.22 15.93
N ARG A 272 6.32 22.34 15.71
CA ARG A 272 5.76 23.49 14.98
C ARG A 272 5.49 23.17 13.51
N ALA A 273 6.42 22.52 12.82
CA ALA A 273 6.26 22.06 11.44
C ALA A 273 5.12 21.03 11.30
N LEU A 274 5.02 20.09 12.25
CA LEU A 274 3.94 19.11 12.31
C LEU A 274 2.57 19.80 12.48
N SER A 275 2.45 20.75 13.42
CA SER A 275 1.22 21.53 13.62
C SER A 275 0.83 22.35 12.39
N ARG A 276 1.80 22.97 11.68
CA ARG A 276 1.55 23.67 10.40
C ARG A 276 0.97 22.70 9.35
N ARG A 277 1.54 21.51 9.21
CA ARG A 277 1.08 20.48 8.27
C ARG A 277 -0.29 19.90 8.64
N LEU A 278 -0.55 19.71 9.94
CA LEU A 278 -1.83 19.21 10.45
C LEU A 278 -2.95 20.22 10.17
N ALA A 279 -2.74 21.52 10.45
CA ALA A 279 -3.71 22.56 10.15
C ALA A 279 -4.04 22.69 8.64
N LEU A 280 -3.05 22.49 7.75
CA LEU A 280 -3.29 22.44 6.31
C LEU A 280 -4.09 21.21 5.89
N ALA A 281 -3.83 20.05 6.50
CA ALA A 281 -4.58 18.83 6.26
C ALA A 281 -6.03 18.93 6.78
N GLU A 282 -6.26 19.55 7.95
CA GLU A 282 -7.58 19.84 8.48
C GLU A 282 -8.38 20.75 7.54
N LYS A 283 -7.78 21.85 7.06
CA LYS A 283 -8.43 22.74 6.08
C LYS A 283 -8.80 22.02 4.77
N SER A 284 -7.96 21.10 4.30
CA SER A 284 -8.28 20.30 3.10
C SER A 284 -9.40 19.29 3.35
N LYS A 285 -9.46 18.70 4.56
CA LYS A 285 -10.55 17.81 5.00
C LYS A 285 -11.88 18.56 5.10
N GLU A 286 -11.87 19.78 5.63
CA GLU A 286 -13.05 20.65 5.70
C GLU A 286 -13.59 20.99 4.31
N ALA A 287 -12.72 21.38 3.38
CA ALA A 287 -13.12 21.65 1.99
C ALA A 287 -13.77 20.42 1.33
N LEU A 288 -13.12 19.25 1.43
CA LEU A 288 -13.66 17.99 0.89
C LEU A 288 -14.98 17.56 1.55
N ALA A 289 -15.17 17.85 2.85
CA ALA A 289 -16.42 17.56 3.55
C ALA A 289 -17.58 18.43 3.04
N GLU A 290 -17.35 19.72 2.75
CA GLU A 290 -18.38 20.58 2.17
C GLU A 290 -18.65 20.22 0.70
N GLU A 291 -17.63 19.88 -0.09
CA GLU A 291 -17.82 19.34 -1.45
C GLU A 291 -18.67 18.05 -1.45
N MET A 292 -18.39 17.11 -0.55
CA MET A 292 -19.18 15.88 -0.37
C MET A 292 -20.64 16.19 -0.01
N LYS A 293 -20.87 17.17 0.86
CA LYS A 293 -22.22 17.61 1.27
C LYS A 293 -22.98 18.23 0.11
N VAL A 294 -22.35 19.10 -0.69
CA VAL A 294 -22.93 19.68 -1.91
C VAL A 294 -23.22 18.59 -2.95
N ALA A 295 -22.31 17.62 -3.13
CA ALA A 295 -22.55 16.47 -4.00
C ALA A 295 -23.74 15.63 -3.53
N SER A 296 -23.86 15.36 -2.23
CA SER A 296 -25.00 14.63 -1.65
C SER A 296 -26.33 15.36 -1.87
N GLN A 297 -26.37 16.68 -1.72
CA GLN A 297 -27.56 17.50 -2.00
C GLN A 297 -27.95 17.43 -3.49
N ASN A 298 -26.97 17.47 -4.40
CA ASN A 298 -27.21 17.32 -5.82
C ASN A 298 -27.76 15.94 -6.19
N VAL A 299 -27.26 14.87 -5.56
CA VAL A 299 -27.80 13.50 -5.74
C VAL A 299 -29.26 13.44 -5.30
N SER A 300 -29.62 14.00 -4.14
CA SER A 300 -31.01 14.05 -3.67
C SER A 300 -31.91 14.81 -4.65
N ARG A 301 -31.51 16.01 -5.10
CA ARG A 301 -32.26 16.79 -6.09
C ARG A 301 -32.49 16.02 -7.40
N LEU A 302 -31.47 15.35 -7.91
CA LEU A 302 -31.57 14.55 -9.14
C LEU A 302 -32.47 13.32 -8.96
N GLN A 303 -32.54 12.73 -7.76
CA GLN A 303 -33.49 11.66 -7.45
C GLN A 303 -34.94 12.17 -7.42
N ASP A 304 -35.20 13.35 -6.85
CA ASP A 304 -36.53 13.97 -6.84
C ASP A 304 -36.99 14.35 -8.25
N GLU A 305 -36.09 14.89 -9.09
CA GLU A 305 -36.35 15.19 -10.50
C GLU A 305 -36.64 13.90 -11.30
N LEU A 306 -35.85 12.84 -11.10
CA LEU A 306 -36.04 11.55 -11.77
C LEU A 306 -37.38 10.91 -11.37
N THR A 307 -37.73 10.89 -10.08
CA THR A 307 -39.01 10.31 -9.63
C THR A 307 -40.22 11.11 -10.09
N THR A 308 -40.11 12.44 -10.16
CA THR A 308 -41.18 13.32 -10.67
C THR A 308 -41.37 13.14 -12.18
N THR A 309 -40.28 13.10 -12.94
CA THR A 309 -40.31 12.84 -14.39
C THR A 309 -40.87 11.45 -14.70
N LYS A 310 -40.43 10.43 -13.96
CA LYS A 310 -40.96 9.06 -14.09
C LYS A 310 -42.49 9.03 -13.87
N ARG A 311 -42.97 9.61 -12.76
CA ARG A 311 -44.40 9.66 -12.43
C ARG A 311 -45.20 10.37 -13.53
N SER A 312 -44.70 11.51 -14.02
CA SER A 312 -45.37 12.26 -15.11
C SER A 312 -45.52 11.44 -16.40
N TYR A 313 -44.52 10.61 -16.75
CA TYR A 313 -44.64 9.70 -17.89
C TYR A 313 -45.58 8.52 -17.62
N GLU A 314 -45.58 7.96 -16.40
CA GLU A 314 -46.54 6.93 -16.00
C GLU A 314 -48.00 7.44 -16.07
N ASP A 315 -48.26 8.66 -15.57
CA ASP A 315 -49.57 9.34 -15.64
C ASP A 315 -50.00 9.59 -17.10
N GLN A 316 -49.10 10.07 -17.96
CA GLN A 316 -49.36 10.28 -19.38
C GLN A 316 -49.70 8.97 -20.13
N LEU A 317 -48.96 7.90 -19.84
CA LEU A 317 -49.23 6.57 -20.40
C LEU A 317 -50.57 6.01 -19.92
N SER A 318 -50.95 6.23 -18.65
CA SER A 318 -52.27 5.85 -18.13
C SER A 318 -53.39 6.60 -18.87
N MET A 319 -53.30 7.93 -18.98
CA MET A 319 -54.30 8.74 -19.71
C MET A 319 -54.44 8.32 -21.18
N MET A 320 -53.32 7.99 -21.85
CA MET A 320 -53.36 7.43 -23.20
C MET A 320 -54.04 6.05 -23.24
N SER A 321 -53.79 5.18 -22.26
CA SER A 321 -54.41 3.86 -22.16
C SER A 321 -55.93 3.95 -22.00
N ASP A 322 -56.41 4.81 -21.10
CA ASP A 322 -57.84 5.05 -20.88
C ASP A 322 -58.51 5.62 -22.13
N HIS A 323 -57.86 6.57 -22.81
CA HIS A 323 -58.36 7.13 -24.07
C HIS A 323 -58.43 6.08 -25.18
N LEU A 324 -57.43 5.21 -25.32
CA LEU A 324 -57.44 4.10 -26.27
C LEU A 324 -58.53 3.07 -25.94
N CYS A 325 -58.80 2.80 -24.67
CA CYS A 325 -59.89 1.93 -24.23
C CYS A 325 -61.25 2.49 -24.63
N SER A 326 -61.52 3.76 -24.28
CA SER A 326 -62.73 4.50 -24.69
C SER A 326 -62.91 4.52 -26.21
N MET A 327 -61.85 4.79 -26.97
CA MET A 327 -61.89 4.76 -28.43
C MET A 327 -62.24 3.35 -28.96
N ASN A 328 -61.62 2.29 -28.42
CA ASN A 328 -61.93 0.92 -28.80
C ASN A 328 -63.38 0.51 -28.47
N GLU A 329 -63.96 0.99 -27.36
CA GLU A 329 -65.38 0.81 -27.08
C GLU A 329 -66.26 1.49 -28.14
N THR A 330 -65.96 2.74 -28.52
CA THR A 330 -66.76 3.45 -29.53
C THR A 330 -66.65 2.78 -30.91
N LEU A 331 -65.46 2.32 -31.30
CA LEU A 331 -65.26 1.54 -32.53
C LEU A 331 -66.01 0.20 -32.48
N SER A 332 -66.10 -0.44 -31.31
CA SER A 332 -66.87 -1.67 -31.12
C SER A 332 -68.38 -1.43 -31.22
N LYS A 333 -68.89 -0.35 -30.62
CA LYS A 333 -70.30 0.07 -30.76
C LYS A 333 -70.65 0.37 -32.23
N GLN A 334 -69.79 1.11 -32.94
CA GLN A 334 -69.97 1.37 -34.38
C GLN A 334 -69.92 0.08 -35.22
N ARG A 335 -69.06 -0.88 -34.86
CA ARG A 335 -68.98 -2.20 -35.49
C ARG A 335 -70.30 -2.97 -35.34
N GLU A 336 -70.89 -2.97 -34.15
CA GLU A 336 -72.20 -3.60 -33.85
C GLU A 336 -73.35 -2.91 -34.60
N GLU A 337 -73.38 -1.58 -34.67
CA GLU A 337 -74.34 -0.83 -35.50
C GLU A 337 -74.23 -1.19 -36.99
N ILE A 338 -73.01 -1.25 -37.53
CA ILE A 338 -72.77 -1.65 -38.92
C ILE A 338 -73.28 -3.07 -39.17
N ASP A 339 -73.00 -4.02 -38.28
CA ASP A 339 -73.37 -5.42 -38.49
C ASP A 339 -74.89 -5.64 -38.27
N THR A 340 -75.55 -4.92 -37.35
CA THR A 340 -77.03 -4.92 -37.24
C THR A 340 -77.71 -4.29 -38.46
N LEU A 341 -77.20 -3.17 -38.98
CA LEU A 341 -77.69 -2.55 -40.22
C LEU A 341 -77.51 -3.48 -41.44
N LYS A 342 -76.39 -4.19 -41.56
CA LYS A 342 -76.19 -5.21 -42.61
C LYS A 342 -77.20 -6.35 -42.52
N MET A 343 -77.50 -6.83 -41.32
CA MET A 343 -78.47 -7.91 -41.11
C MET A 343 -79.91 -7.46 -41.43
N SER A 344 -80.29 -6.24 -41.04
CA SER A 344 -81.56 -5.60 -41.42
C SER A 344 -81.68 -5.45 -42.95
N SER A 345 -80.62 -4.95 -43.60
CA SER A 345 -80.56 -4.80 -45.06
C SER A 345 -80.70 -6.14 -45.81
N LYS A 346 -80.04 -7.21 -45.34
CA LYS A 346 -80.23 -8.59 -45.85
C LYS A 346 -81.66 -9.09 -45.67
N GLY A 347 -82.31 -8.79 -44.55
CA GLY A 347 -83.72 -9.12 -44.32
C GLY A 347 -84.66 -8.46 -45.33
N ASN A 348 -84.46 -7.18 -45.60
CA ASN A 348 -85.28 -6.41 -46.54
C ASN A 348 -85.04 -6.83 -48.01
N SER A 349 -83.79 -7.16 -48.39
CA SER A 349 -83.47 -7.70 -49.71
C SER A 349 -84.24 -9.00 -50.02
N LYS A 350 -84.44 -9.86 -49.02
CA LYS A 350 -85.18 -11.13 -49.16
C LYS A 350 -86.68 -10.90 -49.42
N LYS A 351 -87.27 -9.84 -48.86
CA LYS A 351 -88.68 -9.45 -49.06
C LYS A 351 -88.95 -8.86 -50.45
N ASN A 352 -87.98 -8.13 -51.02
CA ASN A 352 -88.11 -7.54 -52.37
C ASN A 352 -87.88 -8.53 -53.52
N LYS A 353 -87.50 -9.79 -53.24
CA LYS A 353 -87.30 -10.84 -54.27
C LYS A 353 -88.45 -11.85 -54.37
N SER A 354 -89.50 -11.71 -53.55
CA SER A 354 -90.68 -12.58 -53.58
C SER A 354 -91.96 -11.83 -54.01
N ARG A 355 -91.82 -10.84 -54.89
CA ARG A 355 -92.92 -10.03 -55.43
C ARG A 355 -92.74 -9.83 -56.93
#